data_AF-A0A2T9ZAP8-F1
#
_entry.id   AF-A0A2T9ZAP8-F1
#
_cell.length_a   1.000
_cell.length_b   1.000
_cell.length_c   1.000
_cell.angle_alpha   90.00
_cell.angle_beta   90.00
_cell.angle_gamma   90.00
#
_symmetry.space_group_name_H-M   'P 1'
#
loop_
_entity.id
_entity.type
_entity.pdbx_description
1 polymer ?
#
loop_
_entity_poly.entity_id
_entity_poly.type
_entity_poly.pdbx_seq_one_letter_code
_entity_poly.pdbx_strand_id
1 'polypeptide(L)'
;MCDLKRSIDNKNHCLLEMPSGTGKTISLLSLTIAYQQHYPDRRKIVYCSRTVPEIDKALAELKRLIKYRRENGCKDDGFLGLGLTSRRNLCLNPK
;
A
#
# COMPACT_ATOMS: atom_id res chain seq x y z
N MET A 1 -1.22 14.86 -4.27
CA MET A 1 -1.29 13.56 -4.98
C MET A 1 -0.81 13.66 -6.43
N CYS A 2 -1.06 14.78 -7.13
CA CYS A 2 -0.55 15.01 -8.49
C CYS A 2 0.98 14.87 -8.59
N ASP A 3 1.73 15.36 -7.61
CA ASP A 3 3.20 15.31 -7.64
C ASP A 3 3.73 13.88 -7.50
N LEU A 4 3.10 13.07 -6.64
CA LEU A 4 3.43 11.64 -6.53
C LEU A 4 3.14 10.91 -7.84
N LYS A 5 1.98 11.16 -8.47
CA LYS A 5 1.62 10.57 -9.77
C LYS A 5 2.64 10.96 -10.85
N ARG A 6 3.02 12.24 -10.93
CA ARG A 6 4.08 12.74 -11.84
C ARG A 6 5.42 12.05 -11.60
N SER A 7 5.81 11.83 -10.34
CA SER A 7 7.06 11.11 -10.03
C SER A 7 7.03 9.66 -10.50
N ILE A 8 5.91 8.97 -10.29
CA ILE A 8 5.73 7.57 -10.72
C ILE A 8 5.73 7.46 -12.24
N ASP A 9 5.04 8.38 -12.94
CA ASP A 9 5.02 8.47 -14.40
C ASP A 9 6.43 8.64 -14.98
N ASN A 10 7.23 9.52 -14.37
CA ASN A 10 8.60 9.79 -14.77
C ASN A 10 9.60 8.71 -14.34
N LYS A 11 9.15 7.66 -13.62
CA LYS A 11 10.00 6.60 -13.06
C LYS A 11 11.15 7.13 -12.19
N ASN A 12 10.93 8.25 -11.50
CA ASN A 12 11.92 8.95 -10.68
C ASN A 12 11.58 8.85 -9.18
N HIS A 13 12.57 9.19 -8.35
CA HIS A 13 12.40 9.33 -6.91
C HIS A 13 11.79 10.69 -6.55
N CYS A 14 10.94 10.72 -5.52
CA CYS A 14 10.43 11.95 -4.94
C CYS A 14 10.57 11.93 -3.42
N LEU A 15 10.83 13.09 -2.84
CA LEU A 15 10.65 13.35 -1.41
C LEU A 15 9.30 14.02 -1.22
N LEU A 16 8.42 13.39 -0.46
CA LEU A 16 7.07 13.88 -0.22
C LEU A 16 6.91 14.18 1.28
N GLU A 17 6.76 15.46 1.62
CA GLU A 17 6.33 15.85 2.94
C GLU A 17 4.80 15.77 3.02
N MET A 18 4.31 15.02 4.01
CA MET A 18 2.89 14.97 4.33
C MET A 18 2.73 15.31 5.80
N PRO A 19 1.81 16.21 6.20
CA PRO A 19 1.59 16.53 7.61
C PRO A 19 0.80 15.40 8.32
N SER A 20 0.89 15.32 9.64
CA SER A 20 0.16 14.33 10.45
C SER A 20 -1.36 14.47 10.29
N GLY A 21 -2.10 13.35 10.39
CA GLY A 21 -3.56 13.36 10.34
C GLY A 21 -4.19 13.43 8.94
N THR A 22 -3.39 13.50 7.87
CA THR A 22 -3.87 13.64 6.49
C THR A 22 -4.17 12.33 5.76
N GLY A 23 -4.22 11.20 6.46
CA GLY A 23 -4.44 9.89 5.82
C GLY A 23 -3.31 9.54 4.84
N LYS A 24 -2.05 9.71 5.27
CA LYS A 24 -0.85 9.45 4.44
C LYS A 24 -0.90 8.06 3.82
N THR A 25 -1.12 7.05 4.66
CA THR A 25 -1.10 5.64 4.27
C THR A 25 -2.21 5.32 3.27
N ILE A 26 -3.47 5.62 3.60
CA ILE A 26 -4.59 5.38 2.69
C ILE A 26 -4.48 6.14 1.37
N SER A 27 -3.97 7.38 1.37
CA SER A 27 -3.78 8.17 0.16
C SER A 27 -2.73 7.55 -0.76
N LEU A 28 -1.58 7.18 -0.20
CA LEU A 28 -0.49 6.52 -0.92
C LEU A 28 -0.94 5.17 -1.52
N LEU A 29 -1.60 4.34 -0.71
CA LEU A 29 -2.11 3.03 -1.16
C LEU A 29 -3.17 3.19 -2.27
N SER A 30 -4.11 4.13 -2.11
CA SER A 30 -5.19 4.37 -3.07
C SER A 30 -4.65 4.74 -4.46
N LEU A 31 -3.74 5.73 -4.53
CA LEU A 31 -3.14 6.14 -5.79
C LEU A 31 -2.33 5.00 -6.42
N THR A 32 -1.50 4.31 -5.64
CA THR A 32 -0.58 3.31 -6.18
C THR A 32 -1.33 2.09 -6.74
N ILE A 33 -2.39 1.64 -6.06
CA ILE A 33 -3.22 0.52 -6.53
C ILE A 33 -4.03 0.92 -7.77
N ALA A 34 -4.63 2.13 -7.77
CA ALA A 34 -5.32 2.66 -8.94
C ALA A 34 -4.38 2.78 -10.15
N TYR A 35 -3.13 3.22 -9.92
CA TYR A 35 -2.10 3.27 -10.94
C TYR A 35 -1.79 1.88 -11.50
N GLN A 36 -1.61 0.88 -10.63
CA GLN A 36 -1.34 -0.51 -11.04
C GLN A 36 -2.46 -1.13 -11.88
N GLN A 37 -3.72 -0.74 -11.64
CA GLN A 37 -4.84 -1.22 -12.46
C GLN A 37 -4.92 -0.56 -13.84
N HIS A 38 -4.55 0.72 -13.92
CA HIS A 38 -4.64 1.47 -15.17
C HIS A 38 -3.49 1.18 -16.14
N TYR A 39 -2.29 0.91 -15.61
CA TYR A 39 -1.10 0.67 -16.44
C TYR A 39 -0.76 -0.83 -16.49
N PRO A 40 -0.56 -1.41 -17.69
CA PRO A 40 -0.33 -2.85 -17.87
C PRO A 40 1.02 -3.34 -17.32
N ASP A 41 1.97 -2.43 -17.07
CA ASP A 41 3.22 -2.73 -16.40
C ASP A 41 2.95 -3.17 -14.96
N ARG A 42 2.99 -4.48 -14.71
CA ARG A 42 2.81 -5.06 -13.37
C ARG A 42 3.96 -4.65 -12.45
N ARG A 43 3.81 -3.51 -11.77
CA ARG A 43 4.71 -3.07 -10.70
C ARG A 43 4.24 -3.63 -9.36
N LYS A 44 5.18 -4.19 -8.60
CA LYS A 44 4.91 -4.60 -7.21
C LYS A 44 5.04 -3.38 -6.30
N ILE A 45 4.12 -3.25 -5.35
CA ILE A 45 4.16 -2.20 -4.33
C ILE A 45 4.92 -2.74 -3.12
N VAL A 46 5.99 -2.05 -2.73
CA VAL A 46 6.73 -2.33 -1.49
C VAL A 46 6.51 -1.17 -0.54
N TYR A 47 5.78 -1.41 0.54
CA TYR A 47 5.50 -0.42 1.57
C TYR A 47 6.38 -0.69 2.78
N CYS A 48 7.30 0.22 3.08
CA CYS A 48 8.22 0.10 4.20
C CYS A 48 7.73 0.94 5.39
N SER A 49 7.72 0.33 6.58
CA SER A 49 7.40 1.01 7.84
C SER A 49 8.47 0.73 8.88
N ARG A 50 8.56 1.56 9.91
CA ARG A 50 9.62 1.45 10.94
C ARG A 50 9.25 0.45 12.01
N THR A 51 7.98 0.37 12.37
CA THR A 51 7.52 -0.43 13.50
C THR A 51 6.46 -1.45 13.09
N VAL A 52 6.36 -2.57 13.82
CA VAL A 52 5.34 -3.60 13.56
C VAL A 52 3.90 -3.05 13.67
N PRO A 53 3.56 -2.20 14.68
CA PRO A 53 2.23 -1.59 14.73
C PRO A 53 1.90 -0.69 13.52
N GLU A 54 2.89 -0.06 12.89
CA GLU A 54 2.67 0.67 11.64
C GLU A 54 2.33 -0.27 10.48
N ILE A 55 3.00 -1.43 10.40
CA ILE A 55 2.71 -2.48 9.41
C ILE A 55 1.27 -2.98 9.59
N ASP A 56 0.86 -3.29 10.81
CA ASP A 56 -0.49 -3.78 11.10
C ASP A 56 -1.57 -2.75 10.72
N LYS A 57 -1.32 -1.46 11.03
CA LYS A 57 -2.20 -0.36 10.62
C LYS A 57 -2.29 -0.24 9.10
N ALA A 58 -1.16 -0.32 8.39
CA ALA A 58 -1.14 -0.26 6.94
C ALA A 58 -1.89 -1.43 6.28
N LEU A 59 -1.74 -2.65 6.82
CA LEU A 59 -2.48 -3.83 6.35
C LEU A 59 -3.98 -3.71 6.63
N ALA A 60 -4.36 -3.17 7.78
CA ALA A 60 -5.77 -2.91 8.11
C ALA A 60 -6.38 -1.86 7.16
N GLU A 61 -5.66 -0.78 6.85
CA GLU A 61 -6.08 0.21 5.87
C GLU A 61 -6.17 -0.38 4.46
N LEU A 62 -5.20 -1.20 4.05
CA LEU A 62 -5.22 -1.91 2.77
C LEU A 62 -6.45 -2.80 2.65
N LYS A 63 -6.78 -3.58 3.69
CA LYS A 63 -7.98 -4.42 3.72
C LYS A 63 -9.26 -3.61 3.56
N ARG A 64 -9.36 -2.46 4.24
CA ARG A 64 -10.51 -1.54 4.10
C ARG A 64 -10.60 -0.96 2.70
N LEU A 65 -9.47 -0.55 2.12
CA LEU A 65 -9.40 0.00 0.78
C LEU A 65 -9.86 -1.00 -0.28
N ILE A 66 -9.35 -2.23 -0.24
CA ILE A 66 -9.76 -3.28 -1.19
C ILE A 66 -11.24 -3.62 -1.03
N LYS A 67 -11.76 -3.68 0.19
CA LYS A 67 -13.20 -3.86 0.43
C LYS A 67 -14.01 -2.73 -0.22
N TYR A 68 -13.64 -1.47 0.06
CA TYR A 68 -14.31 -0.31 -0.52
C TYR A 68 -14.29 -0.33 -2.05
N ARG A 69 -13.14 -0.62 -2.66
CA ARG A 69 -13.03 -0.68 -4.13
C ARG A 69 -13.90 -1.78 -4.74
N ARG A 70 -13.96 -2.96 -4.11
CA ARG A 70 -14.84 -4.06 -4.53
C ARG A 70 -16.32 -3.68 -4.48
N GLU A 71 -16.75 -3.01 -3.40
CA GLU A 71 -18.12 -2.51 -3.25
C GLU A 71 -18.49 -1.46 -4.30
N ASN A 72 -17.50 -0.72 -4.81
CA ASN A 72 -17.66 0.28 -5.86
C ASN A 72 -17.40 -0.26 -7.28
N GLY A 73 -17.39 -1.58 -7.48
CA GLY A 73 -17.32 -2.21 -8.81
C GLY A 73 -15.92 -2.30 -9.44
N CYS A 74 -14.85 -2.04 -8.68
CA CYS A 74 -13.50 -2.27 -9.17
C CYS A 74 -13.19 -3.78 -9.22
N LYS A 75 -12.59 -4.24 -10.32
CA LYS A 75 -12.13 -5.62 -10.49
C LYS A 75 -10.76 -5.83 -9.82
N ASP A 76 -10.78 -6.00 -8.50
CA ASP A 76 -9.59 -6.31 -7.68
C ASP A 76 -9.37 -7.83 -7.49
N ASP A 77 -9.84 -8.65 -8.44
CA ASP A 77 -9.76 -10.11 -8.35
C ASP A 77 -8.30 -10.58 -8.30
N GLY A 78 -7.95 -11.36 -7.27
CA GLY A 78 -6.59 -11.86 -7.07
C GLY A 78 -5.60 -10.87 -6.46
N PHE A 79 -6.06 -9.73 -5.91
CA PHE A 79 -5.17 -8.84 -5.16
C PHE A 79 -4.65 -9.52 -3.89
N LEU A 80 -3.33 -9.70 -3.80
CA LEU A 80 -2.65 -10.27 -2.63
C LEU A 80 -1.89 -9.18 -1.87
N GLY A 81 -2.32 -8.90 -0.64
CA GLY A 81 -1.56 -8.11 0.32
C GLY A 81 -0.78 -9.04 1.26
N LEU A 82 0.51 -8.77 1.46
CA LEU A 82 1.38 -9.56 2.35
C LEU A 82 1.98 -8.66 3.42
N GLY A 83 1.78 -9.05 4.68
CA GLY A 83 2.47 -8.48 5.83
C GLY A 83 3.73 -9.27 6.16
N LEU A 84 4.90 -8.67 6.01
CA LEU A 84 6.17 -9.29 6.38
C LEU A 84 6.70 -8.65 7.66
N THR A 85 6.99 -9.47 8.66
CA THR A 85 7.60 -9.05 9.92
C THR A 85 8.71 -10.03 10.33
N SER A 86 9.30 -9.83 11.50
CA SER A 86 10.40 -10.68 11.97
C SER A 86 9.96 -12.13 12.22
N ARG A 87 10.91 -13.06 12.22
CA ARG A 87 10.66 -14.48 12.53
C ARG A 87 9.96 -14.66 13.87
N ARG A 88 10.29 -13.85 14.89
CA ARG A 88 9.66 -13.92 16.22
C ARG A 88 8.14 -13.75 16.17
N ASN A 89 7.63 -13.01 15.19
CA ASN A 89 6.21 -12.70 15.04
C ASN A 89 5.47 -13.66 14.10
N LEU A 90 6.21 -14.38 13.23
CA LEU A 90 5.63 -15.27 12.21
C LEU A 90 5.96 -16.75 12.46
N CYS A 91 6.72 -17.07 13.50
CA CYS A 91 7.06 -18.45 13.83
C CYS A 91 5.92 -19.12 14.61
N LEU A 92 5.41 -20.24 14.10
CA LEU A 92 4.43 -21.07 14.81
C LEU A 92 5.07 -21.95 15.88
N ASN A 93 6.34 -22.33 15.70
CA ASN A 93 7.10 -23.10 16.68
C ASN A 93 8.31 -22.29 17.19
N PRO A 94 8.15 -21.50 18.26
CA PRO A 94 9.23 -20.66 18.79
C PRO A 94 10.27 -21.42 19.63
N LYS A 95 10.05 -22.72 19.89
CA LYS A 95 10.95 -23.60 20.63
C LYS A 95 12.09 -24.11 19.77
#